data_AF-A0A939AT67-F1
#
_entry.id   AF-A0A939AT67-F1
#
_cell.length_a   1.000
_cell.length_b   1.000
_cell.length_c   1.000
_cell.angle_alpha   90.00
_cell.angle_beta   90.00
_cell.angle_gamma   90.00
#
_symmetry.space_group_name_H-M   'P 1'
#
loop_
_entity.id
_entity.type
_entity.pdbx_description
1 polymer ?
#
loop_
_entity_poly.entity_id
_entity_poly.type
_entity_poly.pdbx_seq_one_letter_code
_entity_poly.pdbx_strand_id
1 'polypeptide(L)'
;MERLKSPLPAHLTPLVATTSVVTEQENNMLYEYRRLTLKERELILARRRELGYPLHAPPHPFRDAGRYLISAANFEHVAIMASPDRRTEFEARLLAIMEEIHAEVYAWIVLPNHYHILLGVDSLDLVSAALKQLHGATSREWNLADGQTGQRRVWYKFADRMIRNDAHFYCALNYAHYNPVKHGYTTDPYEWPWSSLSNYLGSQGREWLRETWKTYRPGDDFGKGWDD
;
A
#
# COMPACT_ATOMS: atom_id res chain seq x y z
N MET A 1 -15.11 -20.06 0.77
CA MET A 1 -14.38 -19.07 -0.02
C MET A 1 -12.98 -19.60 -0.24
N GLU A 2 -12.68 -20.03 -1.46
CA GLU A 2 -11.34 -20.48 -1.85
C GLU A 2 -10.45 -19.23 -1.86
N ARG A 3 -9.43 -19.16 -0.99
CA ARG A 3 -8.53 -18.00 -0.92
C ARG A 3 -7.81 -17.90 -2.26
N LEU A 4 -7.83 -16.73 -2.90
CA LEU A 4 -7.04 -16.44 -4.09
C LEU A 4 -5.59 -16.91 -3.85
N LYS A 5 -5.13 -17.84 -4.69
CA LYS A 5 -3.73 -18.26 -4.69
C LYS A 5 -2.92 -17.12 -5.30
N SER A 6 -2.00 -16.53 -4.54
CA SER A 6 -1.04 -15.57 -5.09
C SER A 6 -0.08 -16.31 -6.03
N PRO A 7 -0.12 -16.08 -7.35
CA PRO A 7 0.85 -16.69 -8.25
C PRO A 7 2.23 -16.04 -8.00
N LEU A 8 3.28 -16.86 -7.90
CA LEU A 8 4.62 -16.37 -8.15
C LEU A 8 4.74 -16.05 -9.64
N PRO A 9 5.32 -14.90 -10.03
CA PRO A 9 5.50 -14.59 -11.44
C PRO A 9 6.46 -15.61 -12.09
N ALA A 10 6.02 -16.25 -13.18
CA ALA A 10 6.90 -17.05 -14.04
C ALA A 10 7.79 -16.09 -14.85
N HIS A 11 9.11 -16.14 -14.60
CA HIS A 11 10.21 -15.46 -15.32
C HIS A 11 9.95 -14.05 -15.88
N LEU A 12 10.71 -13.08 -15.36
CA LEU A 12 10.37 -11.66 -15.38
C LEU A 12 10.90 -10.96 -16.63
N THR A 13 10.02 -10.33 -17.42
CA THR A 13 10.41 -9.46 -18.54
C THR A 13 10.64 -8.03 -18.01
N PRO A 14 11.80 -7.40 -18.27
CA PRO A 14 12.04 -6.03 -17.84
C PRO A 14 11.17 -5.07 -18.65
N LEU A 15 10.31 -4.29 -17.98
CA LEU A 15 9.69 -3.11 -18.57
C LEU A 15 10.64 -1.93 -18.38
N VAL A 16 11.15 -1.40 -19.48
CA VAL A 16 12.04 -0.23 -19.49
C VAL A 16 11.19 1.01 -19.22
N ALA A 17 11.19 1.51 -17.98
CA ALA A 17 10.60 2.80 -17.64
C ALA A 17 11.66 3.91 -17.73
N THR A 18 11.37 4.94 -18.52
CA THR A 18 12.15 6.18 -18.57
C THR A 18 12.01 6.94 -17.25
N THR A 19 13.17 7.31 -16.69
CA THR A 19 13.32 7.83 -15.33
C THR A 19 12.70 9.20 -15.14
N SER A 20 11.60 9.31 -14.38
CA SER A 20 11.20 10.56 -13.72
C SER A 20 11.41 10.41 -12.21
N VAL A 21 12.34 11.21 -11.68
CA VAL A 21 12.80 11.15 -10.29
C VAL A 21 11.84 11.97 -9.43
N VAL A 22 10.81 11.33 -8.89
CA VAL A 22 10.03 11.91 -7.78
C VAL A 22 10.74 11.54 -6.49
N THR A 23 11.30 12.53 -5.79
CA THR A 23 12.10 12.30 -4.58
C THR A 23 11.23 12.08 -3.34
N GLU A 24 11.53 11.02 -2.61
CA GLU A 24 10.84 10.47 -1.41
C GLU A 24 10.56 11.47 -0.27
N GLN A 25 11.29 12.59 -0.22
CA GLN A 25 11.06 13.69 0.74
C GLN A 25 9.67 14.34 0.61
N GLU A 26 9.05 14.34 -0.57
CA GLU A 26 7.85 15.17 -0.82
C GLU A 26 6.53 14.55 -0.32
N ASN A 27 6.47 13.25 -0.08
CA ASN A 27 5.27 12.57 0.43
C ASN A 27 5.16 12.63 1.96
N ASN A 28 6.28 12.45 2.68
CA ASN A 28 6.32 12.53 4.14
C ASN A 28 5.99 13.95 4.67
N MET A 29 6.45 14.98 3.95
CA MET A 29 6.18 16.39 4.26
C MET A 29 4.70 16.80 4.20
N LEU A 30 3.82 15.97 3.62
CA LEU A 30 2.39 16.29 3.50
C LEU A 30 1.58 15.92 4.75
N TYR A 31 2.03 14.90 5.51
CA TYR A 31 1.48 14.58 6.83
C TYR A 31 1.90 15.63 7.87
N GLU A 32 3.13 16.12 7.77
CA GLU A 32 3.63 17.21 8.60
C GLU A 32 3.21 18.61 8.11
N TYR A 33 2.47 18.72 7.01
CA TYR A 33 2.12 20.02 6.39
C TYR A 33 1.49 21.00 7.39
N ARG A 34 0.70 20.51 8.35
CA ARG A 34 0.10 21.35 9.41
C ARG A 34 1.08 21.79 10.50
N ARG A 35 2.21 21.09 10.64
CA ARG A 35 3.33 21.40 11.56
C ARG A 35 4.40 22.29 10.91
N LEU A 36 4.44 22.34 9.59
CA LEU A 36 5.34 23.22 8.83
C LEU A 36 4.98 24.71 9.00
N THR A 37 6.00 25.56 8.97
CA THR A 37 5.87 27.01 8.91
C THR A 37 5.26 27.46 7.58
N LEU A 38 4.71 28.69 7.54
CA LEU A 38 4.13 29.25 6.31
C LEU A 38 5.14 29.27 5.15
N LYS A 39 6.39 29.61 5.42
CA LYS A 39 7.46 29.69 4.42
C LYS A 39 7.83 28.32 3.83
N GLU A 40 7.86 27.28 4.66
CA GLU A 40 8.09 25.90 4.20
C GLU A 40 6.92 25.38 3.38
N ARG A 41 5.68 25.70 3.79
CA ARG A 41 4.48 25.36 2.99
C ARG A 41 4.49 26.04 1.63
N GLU A 42 4.85 27.32 1.56
CA GLU A 42 4.95 28.05 0.30
C GLU A 42 6.00 27.45 -0.63
N LEU A 43 7.18 27.08 -0.09
CA LEU A 43 8.25 26.45 -0.87
C LEU A 43 7.81 25.10 -1.45
N ILE A 44 7.13 24.27 -0.65
CA ILE A 44 6.60 22.98 -1.11
C ILE A 44 5.53 23.16 -2.19
N LEU A 45 4.60 24.10 -1.98
CA LEU A 45 3.55 24.37 -2.95
C LEU A 45 4.10 24.95 -4.26
N ALA A 46 5.12 25.81 -4.20
CA ALA A 46 5.81 26.34 -5.37
C ALA A 46 6.47 25.22 -6.18
N ARG A 47 7.28 24.38 -5.52
CA ARG A 47 7.93 23.22 -6.16
C ARG A 47 6.92 22.25 -6.78
N ARG A 48 5.82 21.95 -6.08
CA ARG A 48 4.76 21.08 -6.63
C ARG A 48 4.06 21.68 -7.84
N ARG A 49 3.85 23.00 -7.88
CA ARG A 49 3.32 23.68 -9.08
C ARG A 49 4.27 23.58 -10.26
N GLU A 50 5.56 23.79 -10.04
CA GLU A 50 6.59 23.65 -11.08
C GLU A 50 6.63 22.23 -11.67
N LEU A 51 6.46 21.22 -10.82
CA LEU A 51 6.43 19.81 -11.23
C LEU A 51 5.07 19.33 -11.76
N GLY A 52 4.04 20.19 -11.76
CA GLY A 52 2.68 19.81 -12.16
C GLY A 52 1.99 18.81 -11.21
N TYR A 53 2.48 18.70 -9.98
CA TYR A 53 1.98 17.75 -8.99
C TYR A 53 0.77 18.27 -8.23
N PRO A 54 -0.11 17.37 -7.76
CA PRO A 54 -1.20 17.76 -6.88
C PRO A 54 -0.66 18.40 -5.59
N LEU A 55 -1.20 19.57 -5.25
CA LEU A 55 -0.73 20.42 -4.15
C LEU A 55 -0.81 19.74 -2.78
N HIS A 56 -1.84 18.91 -2.59
CA HIS A 56 -2.17 18.28 -1.32
C HIS A 56 -2.48 16.78 -1.50
N ALA A 57 -1.74 16.12 -2.38
CA ALA A 57 -1.84 14.68 -2.59
C ALA A 57 -0.46 14.11 -2.92
N PRO A 58 -0.24 12.80 -2.66
CA PRO A 58 0.81 12.07 -3.35
C PRO A 58 0.67 12.21 -4.87
N PRO A 59 1.75 12.44 -5.62
CA PRO A 59 1.73 12.35 -7.07
C PRO A 59 1.67 10.88 -7.50
N HIS A 60 1.02 10.62 -8.63
CA HIS A 60 0.99 9.32 -9.29
C HIS A 60 1.69 9.47 -10.66
N PRO A 61 3.04 9.49 -10.69
CA PRO A 61 3.81 9.85 -11.88
C PRO A 61 3.76 8.79 -12.99
N PHE A 62 3.39 7.56 -12.66
CA PHE A 62 3.26 6.45 -13.60
C PHE A 62 1.80 5.99 -13.61
N ARG A 63 1.19 5.89 -14.81
CA ARG A 63 -0.19 5.40 -14.98
C ARG A 63 -0.31 4.17 -15.88
N ASP A 64 0.82 3.71 -16.39
CA ASP A 64 0.92 2.66 -17.41
C ASP A 64 0.73 1.26 -16.83
N ALA A 65 0.71 0.27 -17.73
CA ALA A 65 0.75 -1.13 -17.35
C ALA A 65 2.03 -1.45 -16.58
N GLY A 66 1.91 -2.19 -15.49
CA GLY A 66 3.06 -2.55 -14.68
C GLY A 66 2.70 -3.14 -13.33
N ARG A 67 3.74 -3.30 -12.51
CA ARG A 67 3.63 -3.82 -11.16
C ARG A 67 3.77 -2.66 -10.18
N TYR A 68 2.89 -2.60 -9.19
CA TYR A 68 2.83 -1.51 -8.23
C TYR A 68 2.67 -2.03 -6.82
N LEU A 69 3.43 -1.45 -5.89
CA LEU A 69 3.07 -1.49 -4.47
C LEU A 69 2.16 -0.29 -4.19
N ILE A 70 0.92 -0.58 -3.81
CA ILE A 70 -0.05 0.43 -3.39
C ILE A 70 -0.12 0.41 -1.87
N SER A 71 -0.06 1.60 -1.27
CA SER A 71 -0.18 1.80 0.18
C SER A 71 -1.28 2.81 0.45
N ALA A 72 -2.21 2.51 1.35
CA ALA A 72 -3.19 3.50 1.78
C ALA A 72 -3.44 3.41 3.28
N ALA A 73 -3.55 4.58 3.90
CA ALA A 73 -3.72 4.73 5.32
C ALA A 73 -5.06 5.35 5.67
N ASN A 74 -5.54 5.03 6.87
CA ASN A 74 -6.53 5.84 7.53
C ASN A 74 -5.95 7.24 7.82
N PHE A 75 -6.81 8.25 7.78
CA PHE A 75 -6.39 9.64 7.94
C PHE A 75 -5.70 9.83 9.31
N GLU A 76 -4.53 10.49 9.31
CA GLU A 76 -3.68 10.67 10.49
C GLU A 76 -3.25 9.35 11.17
N HIS A 77 -3.20 8.25 10.40
CA HIS A 77 -2.81 6.92 10.87
C HIS A 77 -3.62 6.41 12.07
N VAL A 78 -4.86 6.89 12.22
CA VAL A 78 -5.80 6.43 13.24
C VAL A 78 -6.20 4.98 12.96
N ALA A 79 -6.18 4.12 13.97
CA ALA A 79 -6.50 2.70 13.85
C ALA A 79 -8.02 2.43 13.68
N ILE A 80 -8.62 2.90 12.59
CA ILE A 80 -10.06 2.73 12.32
C ILE A 80 -10.39 1.26 12.04
N MET A 81 -9.44 0.49 11.52
CA MET A 81 -9.53 -0.95 11.33
C MET A 81 -8.96 -1.74 12.53
N ALA A 82 -9.06 -1.23 13.76
CA ALA A 82 -8.55 -1.92 14.96
C ALA A 82 -9.28 -3.24 15.30
N SER A 83 -10.55 -3.38 14.93
CA SER A 83 -11.29 -4.64 15.12
C SER A 83 -10.87 -5.71 14.09
N PRO A 84 -10.62 -6.95 14.54
CA PRO A 84 -10.45 -8.11 13.65
C PRO A 84 -11.54 -8.26 12.60
N ASP A 85 -12.81 -8.06 12.97
CA ASP A 85 -13.94 -8.24 12.05
C ASP A 85 -13.89 -7.21 10.91
N ARG A 86 -13.57 -5.96 11.25
CA ARG A 86 -13.46 -4.88 10.27
C ARG A 86 -12.29 -5.13 9.31
N ARG A 87 -11.15 -5.66 9.78
CA ARG A 87 -10.04 -6.06 8.90
C ARG A 87 -10.41 -7.22 7.99
N THR A 88 -11.10 -8.23 8.52
CA THR A 88 -11.55 -9.40 7.75
C THR A 88 -12.49 -8.98 6.63
N GLU A 89 -13.47 -8.13 6.93
CA GLU A 89 -14.41 -7.62 5.94
C GLU A 89 -13.70 -6.75 4.89
N PHE A 90 -12.81 -5.85 5.34
CA PHE A 90 -12.06 -4.98 4.45
C PHE A 90 -11.13 -5.76 3.52
N GLU A 91 -10.40 -6.74 4.04
CA GLU A 91 -9.54 -7.63 3.26
C GLU A 91 -10.33 -8.34 2.17
N ALA A 92 -11.47 -8.95 2.50
CA ALA A 92 -12.31 -9.64 1.54
C ALA A 92 -12.79 -8.71 0.41
N ARG A 93 -13.22 -7.49 0.75
CA ARG A 93 -13.67 -6.50 -0.23
C ARG A 93 -12.52 -5.95 -1.07
N LEU A 94 -11.36 -5.70 -0.47
CA LEU A 94 -10.17 -5.26 -1.18
C LEU A 94 -9.77 -6.30 -2.24
N LEU A 95 -9.72 -7.58 -1.88
CA LEU A 95 -9.37 -8.63 -2.84
C LEU A 95 -10.43 -8.77 -3.94
N ALA A 96 -11.72 -8.69 -3.60
CA ALA A 96 -12.80 -8.78 -4.57
C ALA A 96 -12.74 -7.65 -5.61
N ILE A 97 -12.55 -6.39 -5.20
CA ILE A 97 -12.46 -5.28 -6.18
C ILE A 97 -11.22 -5.35 -7.06
N MET A 98 -10.14 -6.00 -6.59
CA MET A 98 -8.92 -6.19 -7.39
C MET A 98 -9.12 -7.28 -8.43
N GLU A 99 -9.85 -8.34 -8.06
CA GLU A 99 -10.28 -9.38 -8.99
C GLU A 99 -11.22 -8.83 -10.08
N GLU A 100 -12.17 -7.95 -9.70
CA GLU A 100 -13.11 -7.29 -10.65
C GLU A 100 -12.41 -6.45 -11.72
N ILE A 101 -11.28 -5.82 -11.39
CA ILE A 101 -10.46 -5.07 -12.36
C ILE A 101 -9.38 -5.92 -13.03
N HIS A 102 -9.42 -7.25 -12.83
CA HIS A 102 -8.44 -8.20 -13.35
C HIS A 102 -6.99 -7.90 -12.94
N ALA A 103 -6.78 -7.32 -11.75
CA ALA A 103 -5.44 -7.11 -11.22
C ALA A 103 -4.81 -8.43 -10.76
N GLU A 104 -3.54 -8.63 -11.08
CA GLU A 104 -2.77 -9.78 -10.59
C GLU A 104 -2.24 -9.48 -9.18
N VAL A 105 -2.87 -10.02 -8.14
CA VAL A 105 -2.48 -9.74 -6.75
C VAL A 105 -1.36 -10.68 -6.30
N TYR A 106 -0.17 -10.12 -6.09
CA TYR A 106 1.00 -10.87 -5.63
C TYR A 106 1.10 -10.92 -4.10
N ALA A 107 0.86 -9.80 -3.41
CA ALA A 107 0.89 -9.76 -1.96
C ALA A 107 -0.06 -8.72 -1.38
N TRP A 108 -0.54 -8.95 -0.16
CA TRP A 108 -1.27 -7.95 0.59
C TRP A 108 -1.05 -8.08 2.10
N ILE A 109 -1.31 -6.99 2.80
CA ILE A 109 -1.34 -6.91 4.26
C ILE A 109 -2.35 -5.84 4.68
N VAL A 110 -3.24 -6.17 5.61
CA VAL A 110 -4.15 -5.20 6.25
C VAL A 110 -3.76 -5.04 7.71
N LEU A 111 -3.45 -3.80 8.10
CA LEU A 111 -3.06 -3.40 9.45
C LEU A 111 -4.19 -2.57 10.09
N PRO A 112 -4.14 -2.29 11.40
CA PRO A 112 -5.18 -1.52 12.08
C PRO A 112 -5.44 -0.12 11.52
N ASN A 113 -4.44 0.53 10.92
CA ASN A 113 -4.52 1.90 10.43
C ASN A 113 -4.12 2.07 8.95
N HIS A 114 -3.63 1.04 8.27
CA HIS A 114 -3.25 1.12 6.85
C HIS A 114 -3.21 -0.27 6.22
N TYR A 115 -3.01 -0.34 4.90
CA TYR A 115 -2.79 -1.59 4.19
C TYR A 115 -1.81 -1.38 3.04
N HIS A 116 -1.17 -2.48 2.63
CA HIS A 116 -0.39 -2.53 1.40
C HIS A 116 -0.90 -3.65 0.49
N ILE A 117 -0.86 -3.40 -0.82
CA ILE A 117 -1.15 -4.42 -1.84
C ILE A 117 -0.14 -4.29 -2.99
N LEU A 118 0.55 -5.38 -3.29
CA LEU A 118 1.46 -5.53 -4.40
C LEU A 118 0.72 -6.23 -5.53
N LEU A 119 0.54 -5.55 -6.66
CA LEU A 119 -0.28 -6.04 -7.76
C LEU A 119 0.31 -5.70 -9.14
N GLY A 120 -0.10 -6.45 -10.15
CA GLY A 120 0.09 -6.15 -11.57
C GLY A 120 -1.22 -5.64 -12.15
N VAL A 121 -1.16 -4.60 -12.98
CA VAL A 121 -2.35 -4.02 -13.63
C VAL A 121 -1.99 -3.40 -14.98
N ASP A 122 -2.97 -3.36 -15.89
CA ASP A 122 -2.83 -2.73 -17.21
C ASP A 122 -2.86 -1.18 -17.13
N SER A 123 -3.44 -0.62 -16.07
CA SER A 123 -3.41 0.82 -15.80
C SER A 123 -3.69 1.12 -14.33
N LEU A 124 -2.91 2.05 -13.77
CA LEU A 124 -3.12 2.54 -12.40
C LEU A 124 -4.46 3.29 -12.24
N ASP A 125 -5.07 3.77 -13.33
CA ASP A 125 -6.37 4.44 -13.27
C ASP A 125 -7.50 3.48 -12.89
N LEU A 126 -7.40 2.19 -13.26
CA LEU A 126 -8.34 1.15 -12.83
C LEU A 126 -8.28 0.95 -11.31
N VAL A 127 -7.07 0.83 -10.76
CA VAL A 127 -6.83 0.72 -9.32
C VAL A 127 -7.36 1.97 -8.60
N SER A 128 -7.07 3.15 -9.15
CA SER A 128 -7.52 4.43 -8.60
C SER A 128 -9.05 4.51 -8.51
N ALA A 129 -9.75 4.09 -9.57
CA ALA A 129 -11.20 4.07 -9.61
C ALA A 129 -11.79 3.06 -8.62
N ALA A 130 -11.25 1.85 -8.56
CA ALA A 130 -11.70 0.80 -7.65
C ALA A 130 -11.49 1.19 -6.17
N LEU A 131 -10.30 1.71 -5.82
CA LEU A 131 -10.02 2.17 -4.47
C LEU A 131 -10.87 3.37 -4.07
N LYS A 132 -11.15 4.30 -4.98
CA LYS A 132 -12.06 5.43 -4.71
C LYS A 132 -13.45 4.94 -4.31
N GLN A 133 -13.97 3.91 -4.99
CA GLN A 133 -15.27 3.32 -4.66
C GLN A 133 -15.23 2.62 -3.30
N LEU A 134 -14.23 1.75 -3.07
CA LEU A 134 -14.08 1.02 -1.81
C LEU A 134 -13.89 1.96 -0.61
N HIS A 135 -13.00 2.95 -0.73
CA HIS A 135 -12.75 3.95 0.32
C HIS A 135 -13.98 4.80 0.59
N GLY A 136 -14.75 5.16 -0.43
CA GLY A 136 -16.01 5.89 -0.29
C GLY A 136 -17.07 5.09 0.48
N ALA A 137 -17.30 3.83 0.08
CA ALA A 137 -18.27 2.94 0.71
C ALA A 137 -17.91 2.67 2.18
N THR A 138 -16.68 2.23 2.43
CA THR A 138 -16.18 1.96 3.79
C THR A 138 -16.16 3.21 4.68
N SER A 139 -15.85 4.38 4.14
CA SER A 139 -15.94 5.64 4.90
C SER A 139 -17.36 5.89 5.41
N ARG A 140 -18.35 5.71 4.55
CA ARG A 140 -19.77 5.93 4.89
C ARG A 140 -20.22 4.91 5.94
N GLU A 141 -19.95 3.63 5.70
CA GLU A 141 -20.37 2.53 6.57
C GLU A 141 -19.72 2.61 7.96
N TRP A 142 -18.40 2.82 8.03
CA TRP A 142 -17.70 2.88 9.32
C TRP A 142 -18.03 4.15 10.10
N ASN A 143 -18.25 5.28 9.43
CA ASN A 143 -18.73 6.47 10.13
C ASN A 143 -20.16 6.32 10.64
N LEU A 144 -21.02 5.62 9.91
CA LEU A 144 -22.37 5.31 10.41
C LEU A 144 -22.30 4.37 11.62
N ALA A 145 -21.54 3.28 11.52
CA ALA A 145 -21.37 2.31 12.59
C ALA A 145 -20.74 2.90 13.86
N ASP A 146 -19.78 3.81 13.69
CA ASP A 146 -19.07 4.45 14.82
C ASP A 146 -19.77 5.74 15.32
N GLY A 147 -20.91 6.15 14.74
CA GLY A 147 -21.60 7.39 15.11
C GLY A 147 -20.87 8.68 14.70
N GLN A 148 -19.95 8.60 13.74
CA GLN A 148 -19.04 9.68 13.31
C GLN A 148 -19.42 10.30 11.94
N THR A 149 -20.67 10.13 11.51
CA THR A 149 -21.15 10.64 10.22
C THR A 149 -20.95 12.15 10.10
N GLY A 150 -20.22 12.58 9.06
CA GLY A 150 -19.90 13.99 8.79
C GLY A 150 -18.78 14.58 9.66
N GLN A 151 -18.25 13.83 10.63
CA GLN A 151 -17.29 14.34 11.61
C GLN A 151 -15.87 13.78 11.41
N ARG A 152 -15.75 12.55 10.91
CA ARG A 152 -14.47 11.87 10.73
C ARG A 152 -14.15 11.62 9.27
N ARG A 153 -12.96 12.00 8.85
CA ARG A 153 -12.35 11.52 7.61
C ARG A 153 -11.71 10.16 7.86
N VAL A 154 -12.13 9.13 7.11
CA VAL A 154 -11.62 7.76 7.31
C VAL A 154 -10.30 7.54 6.56
N TRP A 155 -10.27 7.78 5.25
CA TRP A 155 -9.10 7.49 4.43
C TRP A 155 -8.26 8.72 4.10
N TYR A 156 -6.95 8.53 4.12
CA TYR A 156 -6.03 9.36 3.35
C TYR A 156 -5.98 8.86 1.89
N LYS A 157 -5.33 9.63 1.01
CA LYS A 157 -5.13 9.19 -0.39
C LYS A 157 -4.13 8.03 -0.40
N PHE A 158 -4.25 7.13 -1.37
CA PHE A 158 -3.24 6.09 -1.54
C PHE A 158 -1.96 6.68 -2.15
N ALA A 159 -0.85 5.98 -1.95
CA ALA A 159 0.41 6.18 -2.65
C ALA A 159 0.72 4.92 -3.48
N ASP A 160 1.31 5.10 -4.66
CA ASP A 160 1.81 4.02 -5.49
C ASP A 160 3.33 4.05 -5.58
N ARG A 161 3.91 2.88 -5.86
CA ARG A 161 5.30 2.74 -6.24
C ARG A 161 5.44 1.69 -7.32
N MET A 162 5.87 2.12 -8.50
CA MET A 162 6.15 1.22 -9.62
C MET A 162 7.37 0.33 -9.32
N ILE A 163 7.19 -0.97 -9.49
CA ILE A 163 8.23 -1.98 -9.32
C ILE A 163 9.07 -2.06 -10.59
N ARG A 164 10.38 -1.96 -10.42
CA ARG A 164 11.32 -1.72 -11.54
C ARG A 164 12.04 -2.99 -12.01
N ASN A 165 12.18 -3.97 -11.11
CA ASN A 165 12.85 -5.23 -11.35
C ASN A 165 12.51 -6.21 -10.23
N ASP A 166 13.09 -7.40 -10.31
CA ASP A 166 12.74 -8.53 -9.46
C ASP A 166 13.26 -8.37 -8.04
N ALA A 167 14.45 -7.80 -7.89
CA ALA A 167 14.97 -7.47 -6.57
C ALA A 167 14.05 -6.47 -5.85
N HIS A 168 13.58 -5.43 -6.55
CA HIS A 168 12.62 -4.49 -6.00
C HIS A 168 11.28 -5.17 -5.67
N PHE A 169 10.81 -6.08 -6.52
CA PHE A 169 9.60 -6.87 -6.29
C PHE A 169 9.68 -7.68 -4.98
N TYR A 170 10.74 -8.47 -4.80
CA TYR A 170 10.89 -9.31 -3.62
C TYR A 170 11.14 -8.47 -2.35
N CYS A 171 11.85 -7.34 -2.45
CA CYS A 171 11.97 -6.40 -1.33
C CYS A 171 10.59 -5.83 -0.93
N ALA A 172 9.75 -5.44 -1.90
CA ALA A 172 8.40 -4.94 -1.63
C ALA A 172 7.49 -6.00 -1.00
N LEU A 173 7.57 -7.24 -1.50
CA LEU A 173 6.84 -8.39 -0.96
C LEU A 173 7.24 -8.64 0.50
N ASN A 174 8.54 -8.76 0.77
CA ASN A 174 9.07 -8.99 2.11
C ASN A 174 8.74 -7.85 3.08
N TYR A 175 8.81 -6.60 2.60
CA TYR A 175 8.44 -5.43 3.37
C TYR A 175 6.98 -5.49 3.83
N ALA A 176 6.05 -5.76 2.90
CA ALA A 176 4.63 -5.86 3.22
C ALA A 176 4.35 -6.95 4.26
N HIS A 177 4.96 -8.13 4.12
CA HIS A 177 4.79 -9.24 5.07
C HIS A 177 5.46 -9.02 6.42
N TYR A 178 6.53 -8.23 6.49
CA TYR A 178 7.20 -7.89 7.73
C TYR A 178 6.51 -6.74 8.49
N ASN A 179 5.64 -5.99 7.82
CA ASN A 179 5.03 -4.77 8.36
C ASN A 179 4.32 -4.95 9.72
N PRO A 180 3.59 -6.05 9.99
CA PRO A 180 3.00 -6.29 11.31
C PRO A 180 4.01 -6.33 12.46
N VAL A 181 5.22 -6.85 12.21
CA VAL A 181 6.32 -6.88 13.19
C VAL A 181 6.95 -5.51 13.32
N LYS A 182 7.19 -4.82 12.19
CA LYS A 182 7.72 -3.45 12.15
C LYS A 182 6.90 -2.50 13.05
N HIS A 183 5.57 -2.62 13.04
CA HIS A 183 4.67 -1.79 13.84
C HIS A 183 4.31 -2.38 15.22
N GLY A 184 4.91 -3.51 15.60
CA GLY A 184 4.71 -4.12 16.92
C GLY A 184 3.33 -4.74 17.15
N TYR A 185 2.58 -5.06 16.08
CA TYR A 185 1.27 -5.73 16.21
C TYR A 185 1.41 -7.23 16.47
N THR A 186 2.53 -7.83 16.09
CA THR A 186 2.89 -9.22 16.36
C THR A 186 4.42 -9.34 16.50
N THR A 187 4.89 -10.37 17.19
CA THR A 187 6.31 -10.73 17.25
C THR A 187 6.74 -11.67 16.13
N ASP A 188 5.78 -12.33 15.48
CA ASP A 188 6.02 -13.27 14.38
C ASP A 188 5.12 -12.90 13.19
N PRO A 189 5.66 -12.61 11.99
CA PRO A 189 4.84 -12.25 10.84
C PRO A 189 3.90 -13.40 10.41
N TYR A 190 4.23 -14.65 10.72
CA TYR A 190 3.40 -15.82 10.43
C TYR A 190 2.10 -15.86 11.23
N GLU A 191 2.01 -15.11 12.33
CA GLU A 191 0.82 -15.05 13.19
C GLU A 191 -0.18 -13.99 12.74
N TRP A 192 0.15 -13.16 11.74
CA TRP A 192 -0.76 -12.12 11.26
C TRP A 192 -1.74 -12.66 10.20
N PRO A 193 -3.05 -12.78 10.50
CA PRO A 193 -3.98 -13.50 9.62
C PRO A 193 -4.42 -12.70 8.40
N TRP A 194 -4.39 -11.37 8.45
CA TRP A 194 -4.78 -10.47 7.35
C TRP A 194 -3.62 -10.17 6.41
N SER A 195 -2.89 -11.22 6.03
CA SER A 195 -1.72 -11.17 5.17
C SER A 195 -1.71 -12.34 4.19
N SER A 196 -1.19 -12.08 2.99
CA SER A 196 -0.93 -13.15 2.03
C SER A 196 0.27 -14.03 2.40
N LEU A 197 1.05 -13.72 3.45
CA LEU A 197 2.21 -14.52 3.85
C LEU A 197 1.86 -16.00 4.08
N SER A 198 0.67 -16.27 4.62
CA SER A 198 0.17 -17.65 4.82
C SER A 198 0.05 -18.45 3.52
N ASN A 199 -0.29 -17.79 2.40
CA ASN A 199 -0.33 -18.42 1.08
C ASN A 199 1.05 -18.86 0.62
N TYR A 200 2.07 -18.03 0.86
CA TYR A 200 3.47 -18.35 0.53
C TYR A 200 4.01 -19.47 1.42
N LEU A 201 3.66 -19.46 2.72
CA LEU A 201 4.03 -20.54 3.62
C LEU A 201 3.46 -21.89 3.16
N GLY A 202 2.19 -21.90 2.72
CA GLY A 202 1.53 -23.12 2.25
C GLY A 202 2.00 -23.61 0.88
N SER A 203 2.37 -22.69 -0.04
CA SER A 203 2.73 -23.05 -1.42
C SER A 203 4.24 -23.22 -1.66
N GLN A 204 5.08 -22.40 -1.02
CA GLN A 204 6.54 -22.40 -1.21
C GLN A 204 7.29 -23.01 -0.03
N GLY A 205 6.66 -23.05 1.16
CA GLY A 205 7.27 -23.56 2.37
C GLY A 205 8.16 -22.54 3.09
N ARG A 206 8.54 -22.90 4.33
CA ARG A 206 9.29 -22.03 5.25
C ARG A 206 10.72 -21.76 4.78
N GLU A 207 11.35 -22.72 4.10
CA GLU A 207 12.73 -22.58 3.61
C GLU A 207 12.83 -21.50 2.53
N TRP A 208 11.92 -21.53 1.55
CA TRP A 208 11.85 -20.51 0.51
C TRP A 208 11.67 -19.11 1.11
N LEU A 209 10.72 -18.95 2.04
CA LEU A 209 10.50 -17.65 2.72
C LEU A 209 11.74 -17.14 3.44
N ARG A 210 12.45 -18.03 4.14
CA ARG A 210 13.69 -17.67 4.84
C ARG A 210 14.77 -17.21 3.87
N GLU A 211 14.97 -17.92 2.76
CA GLU A 211 15.96 -17.54 1.75
C GLU A 211 15.59 -16.24 1.03
N THR A 212 14.30 -16.04 0.72
CA THR A 212 13.80 -14.78 0.15
C THR A 212 14.02 -13.61 1.11
N TRP A 213 13.77 -13.75 2.42
CA TRP A 213 14.04 -12.69 3.41
C TRP A 213 15.52 -12.39 3.60
N LYS A 214 16.40 -13.40 3.52
CA LYS A 214 17.85 -13.19 3.57
C LYS A 214 18.36 -12.46 2.33
N THR A 215 17.90 -12.89 1.15
CA THR A 215 18.39 -12.40 -0.15
C THR A 215 17.85 -11.01 -0.47
N TYR A 216 16.56 -10.79 -0.20
CA TYR A 216 15.84 -9.57 -0.51
C TYR A 216 15.34 -8.88 0.76
N ARG A 217 16.25 -8.68 1.72
CA ARG A 217 15.93 -7.96 2.95
C ARG A 217 15.55 -6.52 2.60
N PRO A 218 14.38 -6.02 3.04
CA PRO A 218 14.11 -4.59 2.97
C PRO A 218 15.23 -3.85 3.72
N GLY A 219 15.98 -2.99 3.02
CA GLY A 219 17.03 -2.19 3.67
C GLY A 219 16.46 -1.30 4.77
N ASP A 220 17.31 -0.77 5.66
CA ASP A 220 16.85 0.01 6.82
C ASP A 220 16.05 1.27 6.43
N ASP A 221 16.28 1.82 5.22
CA ASP A 221 15.51 2.93 4.66
C ASP A 221 14.35 2.48 3.74
N PHE A 222 14.20 1.18 3.46
CA PHE A 222 13.13 0.67 2.60
C PHE A 222 11.79 0.78 3.32
N GLY A 223 10.90 1.58 2.77
CA GLY A 223 9.60 1.86 3.38
C GLY A 223 9.59 2.96 4.44
N LYS A 224 10.68 3.71 4.56
CA LYS A 224 10.72 4.92 5.38
C LYS A 224 9.72 5.96 4.87
N GLY A 225 8.83 6.44 5.74
CA GLY A 225 7.76 7.39 5.37
C GLY A 225 6.62 6.79 4.52
N TRP A 226 6.53 5.46 4.38
CA TRP A 226 5.37 4.83 3.72
C TRP A 226 4.21 4.57 4.70
N ASP A 227 4.54 4.45 5.98
CA ASP A 227 3.61 4.06 7.05
C ASP A 227 3.51 5.12 8.17
N ASP A 228 4.23 6.26 8.01
CA ASP A 228 4.33 7.37 8.97
C ASP A 228 3.33 8.49 8.64
#